data_AF-A0A962HY38-F1
#
_entry.id   AF-A0A962HY38-F1
#
_cell.length_a   1.000
_cell.length_b   1.000
_cell.length_c   1.000
_cell.angle_alpha   90.00
_cell.angle_beta   90.00
_cell.angle_gamma   90.00
#
_symmetry.space_group_name_H-M   'P 1'
#
loop_
_entity.id
_entity.type
_entity.pdbx_description
1 polymer ?
#
loop_
_entity_poly.entity_id
_entity_poly.type
_entity_poly.pdbx_seq_one_letter_code
_entity_poly.pdbx_strand_id
1 'polypeptide(L)' 'MSAWQPVIGLEVHAQLATRSKIFSPAATRYGAEANTQAHLIDLGLPGVLPVPNREAVRLAVRFGLAVDA' A
#
# COMPACT_ATOMS: atom_id res chain seq x y z
N MET A 1 -16.69 40.05 10.93
CA MET A 1 -15.99 38.77 11.15
C MET A 1 -16.99 37.65 10.90
N SER A 2 -16.60 36.61 10.15
CA SER A 2 -17.46 35.43 9.92
C SER A 2 -17.78 34.75 11.25
N ALA A 3 -19.05 34.39 11.48
CA ALA A 3 -19.51 33.71 12.70
C ALA A 3 -19.20 32.19 12.71
N TRP A 4 -18.54 31.67 11.68
CA TRP A 4 -18.28 30.24 11.49
C TRP A 4 -16.82 29.95 11.16
N GLN A 5 -16.34 28.80 11.64
CA GLN A 5 -14.99 28.27 11.41
C GLN A 5 -15.07 26.94 10.66
N PRO A 6 -14.33 26.76 9.55
CA PRO A 6 -14.28 25.49 8.85
C PRO A 6 -13.44 24.45 9.63
N VAL A 7 -13.93 23.21 9.64
CA VAL A 7 -13.22 22.03 10.17
C VAL A 7 -13.01 21.06 9.01
N ILE A 8 -11.75 20.75 8.71
CA ILE A 8 -11.36 19.96 7.52
C ILE A 8 -10.52 18.77 7.99
N GLY A 9 -10.89 17.57 7.56
CA GLY A 9 -10.10 16.35 7.70
C GLY A 9 -9.48 15.93 6.38
N LEU A 10 -8.33 15.27 6.44
CA LEU A 10 -7.65 14.72 5.26
C LEU A 10 -7.46 13.21 5.43
N GLU A 11 -7.70 12.46 4.36
CA GLU A 11 -7.34 11.05 4.22
C GLU A 11 -6.31 10.94 3.09
N VAL A 12 -5.14 10.39 3.40
CA VAL A 12 -3.99 10.38 2.47
C VAL A 12 -3.55 8.93 2.24
N HIS A 13 -3.59 8.49 0.99
CA HIS A 13 -3.01 7.21 0.56
C HIS A 13 -1.65 7.45 -0.10
N ALA A 14 -0.61 6.83 0.45
CA ALA A 14 0.73 6.83 -0.11
C ALA A 14 1.14 5.41 -0.51
N GLN A 15 1.55 5.23 -1.76
CA GLN A 15 2.03 3.94 -2.25
C GLN A 15 3.48 3.70 -1.79
N LEU A 16 3.69 2.68 -0.95
CA LEU A 16 5.02 2.29 -0.50
C LEU A 16 5.86 1.82 -1.69
N ALA A 17 7.10 2.32 -1.79
CA ALA A 17 8.05 1.99 -2.85
C ALA A 17 8.73 0.62 -2.61
N THR A 18 7.95 -0.44 -2.42
CA THR A 18 8.44 -1.82 -2.32
C THR A 18 8.68 -2.41 -3.70
N ARG A 19 9.50 -3.46 -3.82
CA ARG A 19 9.74 -4.17 -5.10
C ARG A 19 8.62 -5.15 -5.48
N SER A 20 7.98 -5.74 -4.48
CA SER A 20 6.87 -6.67 -4.61
C SER A 20 5.64 -6.17 -3.86
N LYS A 21 4.46 -6.70 -4.19
CA LYS A 21 3.20 -6.35 -3.53
C LYS A 21 3.20 -6.77 -2.05
N ILE A 22 2.19 -6.30 -1.31
CA ILE A 22 2.08 -6.50 0.13
C ILE A 22 1.84 -7.97 0.53
N PHE A 23 1.12 -8.74 -0.30
CA PHE A 23 0.75 -10.13 0.00
C PHE A 23 1.21 -11.16 -1.03
N SER A 24 1.83 -10.71 -2.13
CA SER A 24 2.21 -11.57 -3.26
C SER A 24 3.60 -11.21 -3.79
N PRO A 25 4.27 -12.13 -4.51
CA PRO A 25 5.59 -11.87 -5.07
C PRO A 25 5.57 -11.00 -6.34
N ALA A 26 4.39 -10.65 -6.88
CA ALA A 26 4.28 -9.83 -8.08
C ALA A 26 4.90 -8.44 -7.89
N ALA A 27 5.43 -7.87 -8.97
CA ALA A 27 6.08 -6.56 -8.94
C ALA A 27 5.07 -5.42 -8.75
N THR A 28 5.59 -4.26 -8.33
CA THR A 28 4.88 -2.98 -8.15
C THR A 28 5.28 -1.93 -9.21
N ARG A 29 6.09 -2.33 -10.19
CA ARG A 29 6.73 -1.42 -11.15
C ARG A 29 5.69 -0.89 -12.13
N TYR A 30 5.58 0.44 -12.21
CA TYR A 30 4.72 1.11 -13.18
C TYR A 30 5.06 0.77 -14.64
N GLY A 31 4.05 0.82 -15.51
CA GLY A 31 4.20 0.78 -16.97
C GLY A 31 4.23 -0.61 -17.62
N ALA A 32 3.95 -1.68 -16.87
CA ALA A 32 3.86 -3.03 -17.45
C ALA A 32 2.56 -3.24 -18.23
N GLU A 33 2.59 -4.17 -19.18
CA GLU A 33 1.39 -4.58 -19.92
C GLU A 33 0.32 -5.18 -19.00
N ALA A 34 -0.93 -5.10 -19.44
CA ALA A 34 -2.07 -5.59 -18.68
C ALA A 34 -1.88 -7.05 -18.22
N ASN A 35 -2.16 -7.31 -16.94
CA ASN A 35 -2.10 -8.63 -16.31
C ASN A 35 -0.73 -9.32 -16.28
N THR A 36 0.36 -8.66 -16.70
CA THR A 36 1.72 -9.25 -16.65
C THR A 36 2.38 -9.16 -15.28
N GLN A 37 1.90 -8.25 -14.41
CA GLN A 37 2.30 -8.14 -13.00
C GLN A 37 1.20 -8.65 -12.06
N ALA A 38 0.61 -9.79 -12.38
CA ALA A 38 -0.38 -10.46 -11.54
C ALA A 38 0.09 -11.87 -11.16
N HIS A 39 0.02 -12.19 -9.87
CA HIS A 39 0.22 -13.53 -9.33
C HIS A 39 -1.14 -14.18 -9.02
N LEU A 40 -1.20 -15.50 -8.84
CA LEU A 40 -2.44 -16.23 -8.47
C LEU A 40 -3.10 -15.66 -7.20
N ILE A 41 -2.28 -15.14 -6.27
CA ILE A 41 -2.74 -14.42 -5.07
C ILE A 41 -3.47 -13.12 -5.44
N ASP A 42 -2.94 -12.35 -6.39
CA ASP A 42 -3.57 -11.10 -6.83
C ASP A 42 -4.87 -11.37 -7.59
N LEU A 43 -4.94 -12.51 -8.27
CA LEU A 43 -6.12 -12.98 -8.99
C LEU A 43 -7.16 -13.62 -8.06
N GLY A 44 -6.86 -13.79 -6.77
CA GLY A 44 -7.79 -14.37 -5.80
C GLY A 44 -8.20 -15.81 -6.11
N LEU A 45 -7.31 -16.61 -6.71
CA LEU A 45 -7.66 -17.98 -7.07
C LEU A 45 -7.90 -18.87 -5.84
N PRO A 46 -8.79 -19.88 -5.93
CA PRO A 46 -9.03 -20.80 -4.82
C PRO A 46 -7.75 -21.49 -4.33
N GLY A 47 -7.55 -21.52 -3.02
CA GLY A 47 -6.43 -22.23 -2.38
C GLY A 47 -5.13 -21.42 -2.22
N VAL A 48 -5.09 -20.16 -2.70
CA VAL A 48 -3.93 -19.28 -2.47
C VAL A 48 -3.96 -18.69 -1.06
N LEU A 49 -2.79 -18.41 -0.49
CA LEU A 49 -2.63 -17.81 0.83
C LEU A 49 -1.76 -16.53 0.74
N PRO A 50 -2.14 -15.43 1.41
CA PRO A 50 -1.35 -14.20 1.43
C PRO A 50 -0.14 -14.33 2.35
N VAL A 51 0.98 -13.73 1.97
CA VAL A 51 2.19 -13.64 2.82
C VAL A 51 2.63 -12.19 2.95
N PRO A 52 2.66 -11.60 4.17
CA PRO A 52 3.03 -10.21 4.37
C PRO A 52 4.45 -9.86 3.88
N ASN A 53 4.56 -8.70 3.23
CA ASN A 53 5.83 -8.14 2.78
C ASN A 53 6.58 -7.47 3.93
N ARG A 54 7.75 -8.01 4.28
CA ARG A 54 8.63 -7.49 5.34
C ARG A 54 8.99 -6.01 5.14
N GLU A 55 9.27 -5.60 3.91
CA GLU A 55 9.66 -4.22 3.61
C GLU A 55 8.48 -3.26 3.72
N ALA A 56 7.28 -3.68 3.32
CA ALA A 56 6.07 -2.89 3.51
C ALA A 56 5.82 -2.59 5.00
N VAL A 57 5.93 -3.62 5.86
CA VAL A 57 5.80 -3.46 7.32
C VAL A 57 6.90 -2.54 7.87
N ARG A 58 8.16 -2.73 7.44
CA ARG A 58 9.28 -1.89 7.87
C ARG A 58 9.05 -0.41 7.52
N LEU A 59 8.57 -0.12 6.31
CA LEU A 59 8.27 1.24 5.87
C LEU A 59 7.09 1.84 6.64
N ALA A 60 6.04 1.06 6.91
CA ALA A 60 4.90 1.49 7.71
C ALA A 60 5.31 1.86 9.15
N VAL A 61 6.10 1.00 9.82
CA VAL A 61 6.65 1.29 11.15
C VAL A 61 7.57 2.52 11.13
N ARG A 62 8.41 2.64 10.09
CA ARG A 62 9.27 3.82 9.91
C ARG A 62 8.45 5.10 9.78
N PHE A 63 7.33 5.07 9.05
CA PHE A 63 6.44 6.21 8.94
C PHE A 63 5.80 6.56 10.29
N GLY A 64 5.27 5.57 11.02
CA GLY A 64 4.70 5.80 12.36
C GLY A 64 5.68 6.48 13.31
N LEU A 65 6.92 5.99 13.37
CA LEU A 65 7.99 6.62 14.16
C LEU A 65 8.37 8.03 13.67
N ALA A 66 8.25 8.30 12.37
CA ALA A 66 8.63 9.60 11.80
C ALA A 66 7.58 10.70 12.04
N VAL A 67 6.35 10.32 12.41
CA VAL A 67 5.24 11.25 12.70
C VAL A 67 4.80 11.22 14.16
N ASP A 68 5.61 10.62 15.04
CA ASP A 68 5.37 10.50 16.48
C ASP A 68 3.99 9.89 16.82
N ALA A 69 3.61 8.82 16.10
CA ALA A 69 2.39 8.05 16.32
C ALA A 69 2.52 6.96 17.40
#